data_AF-A0AAE5KTH1-F1
#
_entry.id   AF-A0AAE5KTH1-F1
#
_cell.length_a   1.000
_cell.length_b   1.000
_cell.length_c   1.000
_cell.angle_alpha   90.00
_cell.angle_beta   90.00
_cell.angle_gamma   90.00
#
_symmetry.space_group_name_H-M   'P 1'
#
loop_
_entity.id
_entity.type
_entity.pdbx_description
1 polymer ?
#
loop_
_entity_poly.entity_id
_entity_poly.type
_entity_poly.pdbx_seq_one_letter_code
_entity_poly.pdbx_strand_id
1 'polypeptide(L)'
;MENSQNHAHTPAESDGQNAHAPKAHADASTDSSVVPQITQKQAKRINAPARNMIISMLAMVAILIPVLWLMPQPDKNPYRPQVNLSQVAAESTQQAGFPVAVPQLEGWHYNYARWTGNTPDNIPYFKSGQVTSKNHFIELIQAKDTNPTWVAQQVDNAAKQGTESIGGMEWEVRSATSKKNNEKVYSYVAQVPYGDGETTTVILTGTADPAEFAQLADATVTYMKAPTMTTSPSASNTSNIS
;
A
#
# COMPACT_ATOMS: atom_id res chain seq x y z
N MET A 1 -27.06 3.59 -73.32
CA MET A 1 -26.41 4.87 -73.01
C MET A 1 -25.52 4.61 -71.81
N GLU A 2 -24.39 3.91 -71.96
CA GLU A 2 -23.21 4.30 -72.75
C GLU A 2 -22.58 5.58 -72.18
N ASN A 3 -21.52 5.40 -71.38
CA ASN A 3 -20.21 6.06 -71.54
C ASN A 3 -19.27 5.47 -70.47
N SER A 4 -18.21 4.71 -70.78
CA SER A 4 -16.92 5.16 -71.34
C SER A 4 -16.32 6.34 -70.57
N GLN A 5 -15.04 6.40 -70.19
CA GLN A 5 -13.86 5.54 -70.38
C GLN A 5 -12.71 6.21 -69.59
N ASN A 6 -11.79 5.40 -69.03
CA ASN A 6 -10.31 5.53 -69.00
C ASN A 6 -9.64 6.81 -68.42
N HIS A 7 -8.43 6.84 -67.85
CA HIS A 7 -7.15 6.10 -67.97
C HIS A 7 -6.43 6.16 -66.58
N ALA A 8 -5.37 5.42 -66.21
CA ALA A 8 -4.26 4.84 -66.96
C ALA A 8 -3.47 3.77 -66.14
N HIS A 9 -2.92 2.80 -66.90
CA HIS A 9 -1.62 2.11 -66.79
C HIS A 9 -1.16 1.22 -65.60
N THR A 10 -1.16 -0.09 -65.88
CA THR A 10 -0.17 -1.19 -65.62
C THR A 10 1.24 -0.86 -66.19
N PRO A 11 2.34 -1.67 -66.06
CA PRO A 11 2.53 -3.07 -65.58
C PRO A 11 3.71 -3.25 -64.58
N ALA A 12 4.08 -4.40 -64.01
CA ALA A 12 4.24 -5.78 -64.50
C ALA A 12 4.34 -6.76 -63.28
N GLU A 13 3.72 -7.96 -63.30
CA GLU A 13 4.30 -9.26 -63.77
C GLU A 13 5.18 -9.93 -62.68
N SER A 14 5.18 -11.22 -62.34
CA SER A 14 4.59 -12.51 -62.78
C SER A 14 4.85 -13.48 -61.60
N ASP A 15 3.88 -14.23 -61.06
CA ASP A 15 3.29 -15.50 -61.53
C ASP A 15 4.05 -16.75 -61.06
N GLY A 16 3.32 -17.80 -60.66
CA GLY A 16 3.92 -19.12 -60.38
C GLY A 16 3.20 -20.06 -59.40
N GLN A 17 2.06 -20.61 -59.81
CA GLN A 17 1.51 -21.88 -59.30
C GLN A 17 1.97 -23.05 -60.19
N ASN A 18 2.34 -24.19 -59.58
CA ASN A 18 1.74 -25.53 -59.77
C ASN A 18 2.69 -26.73 -59.58
N ALA A 19 2.05 -27.81 -59.13
CA ALA A 19 2.56 -29.11 -58.71
C ALA A 19 3.23 -29.98 -59.79
N HIS A 20 4.11 -30.90 -59.36
CA HIS A 20 4.19 -32.29 -59.84
C HIS A 20 5.14 -33.13 -58.94
N ALA A 21 4.69 -34.31 -58.52
CA ALA A 21 5.55 -35.46 -58.18
C ALA A 21 5.71 -36.30 -59.47
N PRO A 22 6.79 -37.10 -59.70
CA PRO A 22 7.04 -38.30 -58.88
C PRO A 22 8.51 -38.83 -58.83
N LYS A 23 8.64 -39.96 -58.10
CA LYS A 23 9.63 -41.06 -58.20
C LYS A 23 10.89 -41.05 -57.31
N ALA A 24 11.03 -42.21 -56.67
CA ALA A 24 12.08 -42.65 -55.78
C ALA A 24 13.38 -42.97 -56.51
N HIS A 25 14.50 -42.69 -55.85
CA HIS A 25 15.73 -43.47 -55.95
C HIS A 25 16.17 -43.81 -54.53
N ALA A 26 16.18 -45.10 -54.22
CA ALA A 26 16.97 -45.65 -53.15
C ALA A 26 18.42 -45.73 -53.65
N ASP A 27 19.36 -45.21 -52.88
CA ASP A 27 20.69 -45.81 -52.84
C ASP A 27 21.29 -45.66 -51.44
N ALA A 28 21.76 -46.79 -50.93
CA ALA A 28 22.38 -46.93 -49.63
C ALA A 28 23.81 -46.36 -49.68
N SER A 29 24.28 -45.74 -48.59
CA SER A 29 25.71 -45.71 -48.25
C SER A 29 25.95 -45.16 -46.84
N THR A 30 26.25 -46.10 -45.95
CA THR A 30 27.39 -46.06 -45.02
C THR A 30 27.37 -45.05 -43.86
N ASP A 31 27.05 -45.62 -42.70
CA ASP A 31 27.47 -45.22 -41.36
C ASP A 31 28.92 -44.74 -41.32
N SER A 32 29.14 -43.51 -40.86
CA SER A 32 30.38 -43.14 -40.18
C SER A 32 30.07 -42.03 -39.17
N SER A 33 29.62 -42.44 -37.99
CA SER A 33 29.61 -41.55 -36.82
C SER A 33 31.06 -41.18 -36.45
N VAL A 34 31.52 -40.01 -36.89
CA VAL A 34 32.77 -39.41 -36.42
C VAL A 34 32.53 -38.87 -35.02
N VAL A 35 32.99 -39.60 -34.00
CA VAL A 35 33.03 -39.07 -32.63
C VAL A 35 34.19 -38.06 -32.55
N PRO A 36 33.94 -36.75 -32.34
CA PRO A 36 35.02 -35.77 -32.27
C PRO A 36 35.82 -36.00 -30.99
N GLN A 37 37.04 -36.52 -31.14
CA GLN A 37 38.03 -36.62 -30.06
C GLN A 37 38.58 -35.22 -29.77
N ILE A 38 38.02 -34.56 -28.75
CA ILE A 38 38.54 -33.27 -28.26
C ILE A 38 39.96 -33.52 -27.73
N THR A 39 40.96 -33.02 -28.45
CA THR A 39 42.36 -33.12 -27.99
C THR A 39 42.53 -32.24 -26.75
N GLN A 40 43.39 -32.61 -25.79
CA GLN A 40 43.66 -31.86 -24.55
C GLN A 40 43.91 -30.35 -24.75
N LYS A 41 44.46 -29.94 -25.91
CA LYS A 41 44.64 -28.53 -26.31
C LYS A 41 43.34 -27.79 -26.67
N GLN A 42 42.31 -28.48 -27.16
CA GLN A 42 40.99 -27.92 -27.46
C GLN A 42 40.14 -27.78 -26.17
N ALA A 43 40.23 -28.71 -25.22
CA ALA A 43 39.58 -28.60 -23.91
C ALA A 43 40.04 -27.35 -23.11
N LYS A 44 41.33 -27.01 -23.19
CA LYS A 44 41.89 -25.80 -22.56
C LYS A 44 41.38 -24.49 -23.17
N ARG A 45 40.90 -24.51 -24.42
CA ARG A 45 40.27 -23.36 -25.10
C ARG A 45 38.75 -23.25 -24.81
N ILE A 46 38.12 -24.33 -24.39
CA ILE A 46 36.71 -24.37 -23.95
C ILE A 46 36.59 -23.91 -22.47
N ASN A 47 37.60 -24.16 -21.64
CA ASN A 47 37.62 -23.72 -20.24
C ASN A 47 38.11 -22.26 -20.06
N ALA A 48 38.69 -21.66 -21.08
CA ALA A 48 39.12 -20.27 -21.09
C ALA A 48 37.97 -19.26 -20.89
N PRO A 49 36.81 -19.39 -21.57
CA PRO A 49 35.67 -18.51 -21.29
C PRO A 49 35.11 -18.70 -19.88
N ALA A 50 35.06 -19.93 -19.35
CA ALA A 50 34.58 -20.19 -17.99
C ALA A 50 35.49 -19.59 -16.90
N ARG A 51 36.81 -19.67 -17.08
CA ARG A 51 37.77 -19.05 -16.15
C ARG A 51 37.65 -17.53 -16.15
N ASN A 52 37.52 -16.93 -17.35
CA ASN A 52 37.34 -15.48 -17.47
C ASN A 52 35.98 -15.03 -16.91
N MET A 53 34.94 -15.85 -17.05
CA MET A 53 33.63 -15.62 -16.45
C MET A 53 33.72 -15.60 -14.92
N ILE A 54 34.37 -16.58 -14.28
CA ILE A 54 34.55 -16.61 -12.82
C ILE A 54 35.37 -15.40 -12.34
N ILE A 55 36.44 -15.05 -13.05
CA ILE A 55 37.26 -13.87 -12.72
C ILE A 55 36.42 -12.60 -12.82
N SER A 56 35.59 -12.45 -13.85
CA SER A 56 34.71 -11.29 -14.02
C SER A 56 33.64 -11.20 -12.94
N MET A 57 33.08 -12.33 -12.50
CA MET A 57 32.11 -12.40 -11.42
C MET A 57 32.74 -12.00 -10.08
N LEU A 58 33.93 -12.52 -9.78
CA LEU A 58 34.68 -12.13 -8.59
C LEU A 58 35.08 -10.66 -8.62
N ALA A 59 35.48 -10.14 -9.79
CA ALA A 59 35.79 -8.72 -9.96
C ALA A 59 34.57 -7.84 -9.71
N MET A 60 33.40 -8.22 -10.22
CA MET A 60 32.14 -7.51 -9.96
C MET A 60 31.78 -7.52 -8.48
N VAL A 61 31.85 -8.67 -7.81
CA VAL A 61 31.59 -8.79 -6.36
C VAL A 61 32.60 -7.96 -5.56
N ALA A 62 33.88 -8.00 -5.92
CA ALA A 62 34.94 -7.23 -5.26
C ALA A 62 34.74 -5.71 -5.38
N ILE A 63 34.11 -5.24 -6.47
CA ILE A 63 33.71 -3.84 -6.63
C ILE A 63 32.45 -3.53 -5.81
N LEU A 64 31.49 -4.45 -5.74
CA LEU A 64 30.24 -4.24 -4.98
C LEU A 64 30.45 -4.21 -3.46
N ILE A 65 31.34 -5.05 -2.92
CA ILE A 65 31.60 -5.11 -1.47
C ILE A 65 31.91 -3.73 -0.87
N PRO A 66 32.90 -2.95 -1.35
CA PRO A 66 33.19 -1.64 -0.79
C PRO A 66 32.07 -0.63 -1.03
N VAL A 67 31.32 -0.73 -2.14
CA VAL A 67 30.14 0.12 -2.39
C VAL A 67 29.06 -0.14 -1.35
N LEU A 68 28.74 -1.41 -1.08
CA LEU A 68 27.75 -1.80 -0.07
C LEU A 68 28.20 -1.46 1.35
N TRP A 69 29.50 -1.48 1.62
CA TRP A 69 30.07 -1.12 2.92
C TRP A 69 30.12 0.39 3.15
N LEU A 70 30.32 1.17 2.08
CA LEU A 70 30.34 2.62 2.12
C LEU A 70 28.92 3.23 2.06
N MET A 71 27.91 2.46 1.61
CA MET A 71 26.52 2.88 1.71
C MET A 71 26.18 3.09 3.19
N PRO A 72 25.88 4.34 3.61
CA PRO A 72 25.38 4.56 4.96
C PRO A 72 24.11 3.73 5.11
N GLN A 73 24.11 2.83 6.09
CA GLN A 73 22.87 2.14 6.44
C GLN A 73 21.88 3.24 6.83
N PRO A 74 20.68 3.30 6.21
CA PRO A 74 19.67 4.24 6.67
C PRO A 74 19.47 3.97 8.16
N ASP A 75 19.59 5.02 8.98
CA ASP A 75 19.40 4.91 10.42
C ASP A 75 18.12 4.10 10.68
N LYS A 76 18.21 3.10 11.56
CA LYS A 76 17.05 2.27 11.95
C LYS A 76 15.93 3.09 12.60
N ASN A 77 16.20 4.36 12.91
CA ASN A 77 15.18 5.38 13.14
C ASN A 77 14.98 6.16 11.83
N PRO A 78 14.03 5.78 10.97
CA PRO A 78 13.55 6.72 9.98
C PRO A 78 13.18 8.00 10.73
N TYR A 79 13.74 9.13 10.32
CA TYR A 79 13.31 10.44 10.80
C TYR A 79 11.81 10.54 10.51
N ARG A 80 11.01 10.29 11.55
CA ARG A 80 9.56 10.38 11.50
C ARG A 80 9.23 11.80 11.94
N PRO A 81 8.67 12.66 11.07
CA PRO A 81 8.08 13.90 11.54
C PRO A 81 7.14 13.53 12.67
N GLN A 82 7.47 13.91 13.90
CA GLN A 82 6.58 13.69 15.03
C GLN A 82 5.36 14.56 14.75
N VAL A 83 4.27 13.92 14.33
CA VAL A 83 2.96 14.58 14.34
C VAL A 83 2.80 15.08 15.76
N ASN A 84 2.72 16.40 15.94
CA ASN A 84 2.45 16.99 17.25
C ASN A 84 0.97 16.70 17.59
N LEU A 85 0.71 15.47 17.98
CA LEU A 85 -0.63 14.93 18.16
C LEU A 85 -1.38 15.70 19.24
N SER A 86 -0.70 16.06 20.34
CA SER A 86 -1.26 16.87 21.41
C SER A 86 -1.74 18.23 20.90
N GLN A 87 -0.93 18.91 20.09
CA GLN A 87 -1.31 20.21 19.54
C GLN A 87 -2.48 20.07 18.56
N VAL A 88 -2.39 19.12 17.62
CA VAL A 88 -3.44 18.89 16.63
C VAL A 88 -4.75 18.47 17.30
N ALA A 89 -4.70 17.63 18.34
CA ALA A 89 -5.86 17.20 19.10
C ALA A 89 -6.51 18.37 19.86
N ALA A 90 -5.70 19.24 20.48
CA ALA A 90 -6.18 20.44 21.16
C ALA A 90 -6.86 21.41 20.18
N GLU A 91 -6.20 21.74 19.07
CA GLU A 91 -6.75 22.61 18.02
C GLU A 91 -8.02 22.01 17.39
N SER A 92 -8.02 20.70 17.12
CA SER A 92 -9.17 20.00 16.55
C SER A 92 -10.33 19.97 17.53
N THR A 93 -10.09 19.73 18.82
CA THR A 93 -11.13 19.75 19.87
C THR A 93 -11.78 21.13 19.97
N GLN A 94 -10.97 22.20 19.93
CA GLN A 94 -11.49 23.58 19.94
C GLN A 94 -12.37 23.87 18.72
N GLN A 95 -11.95 23.44 17.52
CA GLN A 95 -12.72 23.63 16.30
C GLN A 95 -13.97 22.75 16.22
N ALA A 96 -13.90 21.54 16.76
CA ALA A 96 -14.98 20.56 16.75
C ALA A 96 -16.11 20.91 17.73
N GLY A 97 -15.77 21.52 18.86
CA GLY A 97 -16.69 21.70 19.98
C GLY A 97 -16.98 20.41 20.74
N PHE A 98 -16.22 19.35 20.49
CA PHE A 98 -16.25 18.06 21.19
C PHE A 98 -14.84 17.47 21.25
N PRO A 99 -14.52 16.61 22.25
CA PRO A 99 -13.21 15.98 22.35
C PRO A 99 -12.94 15.05 21.17
N VAL A 100 -11.81 15.24 20.48
CA VAL A 100 -11.39 14.31 19.43
C VAL A 100 -10.66 13.09 20.00
N ALA A 101 -10.97 11.91 19.47
CA ALA A 101 -10.41 10.64 19.91
C ALA A 101 -8.96 10.49 19.43
N VAL A 102 -8.02 10.47 20.38
CA VAL A 102 -6.59 10.22 20.13
C VAL A 102 -6.02 9.18 21.11
N PRO A 103 -6.56 7.95 21.12
CA PRO A 103 -6.09 6.90 22.02
C PRO A 103 -4.64 6.50 21.73
N GLN A 104 -3.86 6.26 22.79
CA GLN A 104 -2.48 5.81 22.65
C GLN A 104 -2.38 4.31 22.94
N LEU A 105 -1.83 3.54 21.98
CA LEU A 105 -1.56 2.11 22.12
C LEU A 105 -0.05 1.85 22.09
N GLU A 106 0.40 0.85 22.86
CA GLU A 106 1.80 0.47 22.92
C GLU A 106 2.30 -0.09 21.58
N GLY A 107 3.43 0.40 21.09
CA GLY A 107 4.02 -0.02 19.81
C GLY A 107 3.31 0.51 18.57
N TRP A 108 2.24 1.29 18.73
CA TRP A 108 1.54 1.96 17.65
C TRP A 108 2.02 3.41 17.53
N HIS A 109 1.85 3.99 16.36
CA HIS A 109 2.13 5.41 16.18
C HIS A 109 1.18 6.06 15.21
N TYR A 110 0.98 7.36 15.39
CA TYR A 110 0.24 8.17 14.43
C TYR A 110 1.09 8.44 13.21
N ASN A 111 0.49 8.27 12.03
CA ASN A 111 1.01 8.70 10.75
C ASN A 111 0.55 10.13 10.44
N TYR A 112 -0.69 10.47 10.80
CA TYR A 112 -1.23 11.82 10.66
C TYR A 112 -2.45 12.02 11.57
N ALA A 113 -2.80 13.28 11.84
CA ALA A 113 -4.04 13.70 12.46
C ALA A 113 -4.45 15.07 11.88
N ARG A 114 -5.75 15.32 11.68
CA ARG A 114 -6.25 16.61 11.18
C ARG A 114 -7.76 16.78 11.40
N TRP A 115 -8.17 18.04 11.51
CA TRP A 115 -9.57 18.46 11.41
C TRP A 115 -9.91 18.83 9.96
N THR A 116 -11.12 18.48 9.52
CA THR A 116 -11.69 18.90 8.23
C THR A 116 -13.01 19.60 8.48
N GLY A 117 -12.98 20.94 8.49
CA GLY A 117 -14.14 21.77 8.85
C GLY A 117 -15.06 22.16 7.69
N ASN A 118 -14.51 22.34 6.48
CA ASN A 118 -15.29 22.79 5.33
C ASN A 118 -15.55 21.62 4.38
N THR A 119 -16.67 20.93 4.57
CA THR A 119 -17.06 19.76 3.78
C THR A 119 -18.32 20.05 2.94
N PRO A 120 -18.45 19.47 1.73
CA PRO A 120 -19.62 19.71 0.88
C PRO A 120 -20.97 19.28 1.49
N ASP A 121 -20.93 18.34 2.42
CA ASP A 121 -22.07 17.78 3.14
C ASP A 121 -22.35 18.50 4.48
N ASN A 122 -21.56 19.53 4.82
CA ASN A 122 -21.63 20.28 6.07
C ASN A 122 -21.48 19.41 7.34
N ILE A 123 -20.84 18.24 7.22
CA ILE A 123 -20.46 17.37 8.33
C ILE A 123 -18.95 17.47 8.52
N PRO A 124 -18.47 18.37 9.40
CA PRO A 124 -17.06 18.46 9.69
C PRO A 124 -16.61 17.24 10.50
N TYR A 125 -15.38 16.78 10.27
CA TYR A 125 -14.87 15.56 10.89
C TYR A 125 -13.39 15.66 11.25
N PHE A 126 -13.03 14.98 12.32
CA PHE A 126 -11.65 14.68 12.68
C PHE A 126 -11.22 13.39 11.99
N LYS A 127 -9.97 13.34 11.53
CA LYS A 127 -9.39 12.14 10.92
C LYS A 127 -7.96 11.94 11.40
N SER A 128 -7.64 10.72 11.81
CA SER A 128 -6.27 10.34 12.16
C SER A 128 -5.93 8.96 11.61
N GLY A 129 -4.69 8.79 11.18
CA GLY A 129 -4.17 7.51 10.69
C GLY A 129 -3.14 6.97 11.66
N GLN A 130 -3.29 5.71 12.05
CA GLN A 130 -2.38 5.01 12.94
C GLN A 130 -1.77 3.81 12.24
N VAL A 131 -0.50 3.57 12.54
CA VAL A 131 0.23 2.38 12.13
C VAL A 131 0.38 1.48 13.35
N THR A 132 -0.06 0.23 13.21
CA THR A 132 -0.05 -0.76 14.27
C THR A 132 1.36 -1.31 14.52
N SER A 133 1.53 -2.05 15.61
CA SER A 133 2.78 -2.75 15.91
C SER A 133 3.20 -3.77 14.83
N LYS A 134 2.24 -4.26 14.03
CA LYS A 134 2.47 -5.15 12.88
C LYS A 134 2.69 -4.40 11.55
N ASN A 135 2.80 -3.07 11.58
CA ASN A 135 2.87 -2.19 10.41
C ASN A 135 1.61 -2.20 9.52
N HIS A 136 0.44 -2.56 10.08
CA HIS A 136 -0.83 -2.34 9.40
C HIS A 136 -1.30 -0.90 9.61
N PHE A 137 -2.27 -0.46 8.81
CA PHE A 137 -2.81 0.88 8.88
C PHE A 137 -4.30 0.87 9.26
N ILE A 138 -4.67 1.71 10.22
CA ILE A 138 -6.06 1.98 10.59
C ILE A 138 -6.30 3.48 10.66
N GLU A 139 -7.31 3.94 9.94
CA GLU A 139 -7.80 5.31 9.95
C GLU A 139 -9.00 5.43 10.88
N LEU A 140 -8.93 6.36 11.83
CA LEU A 140 -10.03 6.78 12.67
C LEU A 140 -10.63 8.05 12.10
N ILE A 141 -11.95 8.03 11.88
CA ILE A 141 -12.76 9.18 11.48
C ILE A 141 -13.79 9.41 12.57
N GLN A 142 -13.94 10.65 13.02
CA GLN A 142 -14.89 11.02 14.06
C GLN A 142 -15.65 12.27 13.65
N ALA A 143 -16.97 12.22 13.79
CA ALA A 143 -17.86 13.35 13.49
C ALA A 143 -19.10 13.32 14.40
N LYS A 144 -19.75 14.47 14.56
CA LYS A 144 -21.07 14.59 15.16
C LYS A 144 -22.15 14.76 14.09
N ASP A 145 -23.41 14.61 14.47
CA ASP A 145 -24.58 14.91 13.63
C ASP A 145 -24.55 14.22 12.24
N THR A 146 -23.94 13.03 12.17
CA THR A 146 -23.78 12.30 10.91
C THR A 146 -25.09 11.66 10.46
N ASN A 147 -25.18 11.32 9.17
CA ASN A 147 -26.29 10.55 8.61
C ASN A 147 -25.82 9.25 7.94
N PRO A 148 -26.73 8.29 7.67
CA PRO A 148 -26.36 7.00 7.07
C PRO A 148 -25.63 7.11 5.72
N THR A 149 -25.99 8.11 4.90
CA THR A 149 -25.34 8.35 3.60
C THR A 149 -23.88 8.75 3.77
N TRP A 150 -23.58 9.64 4.72
CA TRP A 150 -22.22 10.04 5.05
C TRP A 150 -21.39 8.86 5.54
N VAL A 151 -21.94 8.05 6.45
CA VAL A 151 -21.26 6.86 6.97
C VAL A 151 -20.96 5.88 5.84
N ALA A 152 -21.93 5.62 4.95
CA ALA A 152 -21.75 4.75 3.79
C ALA A 152 -20.63 5.25 2.87
N GLN A 153 -20.51 6.57 2.66
CA GLN A 153 -19.44 7.16 1.87
C GLN A 153 -18.06 6.99 2.53
N GLN A 154 -17.95 7.19 3.86
CA GLN A 154 -16.67 7.04 4.56
C GLN A 154 -16.14 5.61 4.55
N VAL A 155 -17.03 4.61 4.47
CA VAL A 155 -16.67 3.18 4.40
C VAL A 155 -16.70 2.62 2.96
N ASP A 156 -16.71 3.48 1.93
CA ASP A 156 -16.80 3.11 0.50
C ASP A 156 -17.91 2.08 0.20
N ASN A 157 -19.07 2.25 0.83
CA ASN A 157 -20.23 1.36 0.73
C ASN A 157 -19.92 -0.10 1.09
N ALA A 158 -18.97 -0.34 1.99
CA ALA A 158 -18.65 -1.68 2.50
C ALA A 158 -19.90 -2.39 3.02
N ALA A 159 -20.05 -3.67 2.67
CA ALA A 159 -21.21 -4.45 3.06
C ALA A 159 -21.15 -4.80 4.56
N LYS A 160 -22.28 -4.62 5.27
CA LYS A 160 -22.44 -5.03 6.66
C LYS A 160 -22.26 -6.54 6.79
N GLN A 161 -21.39 -6.95 7.71
CA GLN A 161 -21.10 -8.35 8.04
C GLN A 161 -21.78 -8.75 9.36
N GLY A 162 -21.92 -7.81 10.30
CA GLY A 162 -22.52 -8.07 11.60
C GLY A 162 -22.30 -6.93 12.59
N THR A 163 -22.42 -7.24 13.87
CA THR A 163 -22.07 -6.33 14.97
C THR A 163 -21.16 -7.05 15.96
N GLU A 164 -20.32 -6.28 16.65
CA GLU A 164 -19.39 -6.76 17.68
C GLU A 164 -19.42 -5.80 18.88
N SER A 165 -19.47 -6.35 20.09
CA SER A 165 -19.50 -5.55 21.32
C SER A 165 -18.09 -5.32 21.84
N ILE A 166 -17.61 -4.07 21.83
CA ILE A 166 -16.25 -3.70 22.23
C ILE A 166 -16.29 -2.45 23.10
N GLY A 167 -15.64 -2.48 24.27
CA GLY A 167 -15.63 -1.36 25.22
C GLY A 167 -16.99 -1.02 25.83
N GLY A 168 -18.00 -1.89 25.66
CA GLY A 168 -19.40 -1.64 26.01
C GLY A 168 -20.19 -0.92 24.91
N MET A 169 -19.62 -0.77 23.71
CA MET A 169 -20.28 -0.19 22.54
C MET A 169 -20.54 -1.26 21.49
N GLU A 170 -21.68 -1.16 20.81
CA GLU A 170 -21.99 -2.00 19.64
C GLU A 170 -21.36 -1.40 18.38
N TRP A 171 -20.36 -2.09 17.84
CA TRP A 171 -19.69 -1.74 16.59
C TRP A 171 -20.32 -2.49 15.43
N GLU A 172 -20.78 -1.77 14.42
CA GLU A 172 -21.14 -2.37 13.14
C GLU A 172 -19.89 -2.70 12.35
N VAL A 173 -19.71 -4.00 12.06
CA VAL A 173 -18.56 -4.50 11.29
C VAL A 173 -18.96 -4.64 9.83
N ARG A 174 -18.17 -4.01 8.97
CA ARG A 174 -18.31 -4.04 7.51
C ARG A 174 -17.01 -4.47 6.86
N SER A 175 -17.08 -4.99 5.64
CA SER A 175 -15.89 -5.24 4.85
C SER A 175 -16.13 -5.02 3.36
N ALA A 176 -15.08 -4.61 2.66
CA ALA A 176 -15.04 -4.47 1.22
C ALA A 176 -13.70 -4.98 0.67
N THR A 177 -13.65 -5.22 -0.63
CA THR A 177 -12.38 -5.43 -1.34
C THR A 177 -11.98 -4.11 -1.98
N SER A 178 -10.80 -3.60 -1.62
CA SER A 178 -10.24 -2.38 -2.18
C SER A 178 -10.03 -2.53 -3.69
N LYS A 179 -10.61 -1.61 -4.47
CA LYS A 179 -10.44 -1.59 -5.93
C LYS A 179 -9.00 -1.30 -6.37
N LYS A 180 -8.18 -0.70 -5.50
CA LYS A 180 -6.82 -0.25 -5.84
C LYS A 180 -5.81 -1.38 -5.81
N ASN A 181 -5.91 -2.26 -4.82
CA ASN A 181 -4.90 -3.28 -4.53
C ASN A 181 -5.50 -4.67 -4.26
N ASN A 182 -6.81 -4.85 -4.45
CA ASN A 182 -7.54 -6.11 -4.23
C ASN A 182 -7.38 -6.69 -2.82
N GLU A 183 -7.11 -5.82 -1.84
CA GLU A 183 -6.97 -6.18 -0.43
C GLU A 183 -8.30 -6.06 0.30
N LYS A 184 -8.51 -6.86 1.34
CA LYS A 184 -9.69 -6.77 2.20
C LYS A 184 -9.55 -5.57 3.15
N VAL A 185 -10.54 -4.70 3.14
CA VAL A 185 -10.66 -3.54 4.03
C VAL A 185 -11.79 -3.82 5.01
N TYR A 186 -11.52 -3.64 6.30
CA TYR A 186 -12.54 -3.69 7.35
C TYR A 186 -12.95 -2.28 7.74
N SER A 187 -14.20 -2.11 8.14
CA SER A 187 -14.70 -0.88 8.73
C SER A 187 -15.58 -1.17 9.94
N TYR A 188 -15.24 -0.57 11.08
CA TYR A 188 -15.96 -0.66 12.35
C TYR A 188 -16.62 0.69 12.61
N VAL A 189 -17.94 0.72 12.83
CA VAL A 189 -18.68 1.96 13.06
C VAL A 189 -19.51 1.89 14.33
N ALA A 190 -19.33 2.85 15.24
CA ALA A 190 -20.10 2.95 16.48
C ALA A 190 -20.45 4.39 16.83
N GLN A 191 -21.52 4.56 17.61
CA GLN A 191 -21.87 5.83 18.27
C GLN A 191 -21.18 5.87 19.62
N VAL A 192 -20.06 6.57 19.77
CA VAL A 192 -19.26 6.59 20.99
C VAL A 192 -19.65 7.81 21.84
N PRO A 193 -20.07 7.61 23.11
CA PRO A 193 -20.43 8.71 24.00
C PRO A 193 -19.19 9.46 24.49
N TYR A 194 -19.37 10.74 24.82
CA TYR A 194 -18.36 11.59 25.43
C TYR A 194 -18.99 12.57 26.41
N GLY A 195 -18.20 13.05 27.39
CA GLY A 195 -18.61 14.07 28.34
C GLY A 195 -19.95 13.74 29.02
N ASP A 196 -20.91 14.65 28.89
CA ASP A 196 -22.23 14.60 29.55
C ASP A 196 -23.26 13.67 28.88
N GLY A 197 -22.82 12.75 28.00
CA GLY A 197 -23.65 11.73 27.38
C GLY A 197 -24.04 12.00 25.92
N GLU A 198 -23.47 13.04 25.30
CA GLU A 198 -23.54 13.23 23.85
C GLU A 198 -22.75 12.15 23.11
N THR A 199 -23.10 11.86 21.85
CA THR A 199 -22.45 10.80 21.06
C THR A 199 -21.82 11.36 19.79
N THR A 200 -20.66 10.82 19.43
CA THR A 200 -20.06 10.99 18.09
C THR A 200 -20.06 9.68 17.33
N THR A 201 -20.19 9.76 16.02
CA THR A 201 -19.93 8.62 15.15
C THR A 201 -18.42 8.45 15.01
N VAL A 202 -17.92 7.28 15.42
CA VAL A 202 -16.54 6.86 15.20
C VAL A 202 -16.52 5.76 14.16
N ILE A 203 -15.67 5.93 13.16
CA ILE A 203 -15.40 4.96 12.10
C ILE A 203 -13.93 4.60 12.17
N LEU A 204 -13.63 3.32 12.34
CA LEU A 204 -12.28 2.78 12.14
C LEU A 204 -12.27 2.04 10.81
N THR A 205 -11.35 2.36 9.91
CA THR A 205 -11.27 1.70 8.60
C THR A 205 -9.83 1.47 8.17
N GLY A 206 -9.55 0.36 7.50
CA GLY A 206 -8.18 -0.01 7.15
C GLY A 206 -8.01 -1.48 6.78
N THR A 207 -6.76 -1.89 6.62
CA THR A 207 -6.39 -3.25 6.17
C THR A 207 -5.79 -4.12 7.28
N ALA A 208 -5.83 -3.63 8.52
CA ALA A 208 -5.35 -4.36 9.68
C ALA A 208 -6.20 -5.60 10.02
N ASP A 209 -5.68 -6.45 10.91
CA ASP A 209 -6.41 -7.61 11.41
C ASP A 209 -7.58 -7.17 12.32
N PRO A 210 -8.71 -7.90 12.37
CA PRO A 210 -9.83 -7.59 13.27
C PRO A 210 -9.43 -7.44 14.75
N ALA A 211 -8.43 -8.18 15.21
CA ALA A 211 -7.91 -8.07 16.58
C ALA A 211 -7.23 -6.71 16.87
N GLU A 212 -6.65 -6.06 15.87
CA GLU A 212 -6.08 -4.72 15.99
C GLU A 212 -7.19 -3.66 15.97
N PHE A 213 -8.25 -3.87 15.18
CA PHE A 213 -9.46 -3.03 15.24
C PHE A 213 -10.10 -3.07 16.63
N ALA A 214 -10.22 -4.26 17.24
CA ALA A 214 -10.77 -4.40 18.58
C ALA A 214 -9.96 -3.63 19.64
N GLN A 215 -8.62 -3.68 19.56
CA GLN A 215 -7.74 -2.91 20.46
C GLN A 215 -7.96 -1.41 20.31
N LEU A 216 -7.98 -0.90 19.06
CA LEU A 216 -8.19 0.52 18.83
C LEU A 216 -9.60 0.98 19.21
N ALA A 217 -10.61 0.17 18.94
CA ALA A 217 -12.00 0.42 19.32
C ALA A 217 -12.14 0.53 20.85
N ASP A 218 -11.61 -0.43 21.59
CA ASP A 218 -11.65 -0.43 23.05
C ASP A 218 -10.89 0.77 23.64
N ALA A 219 -9.69 1.03 23.13
CA ALA A 219 -8.88 2.19 23.54
C ALA A 219 -9.59 3.51 23.22
N THR A 220 -10.27 3.61 22.08
CA THR A 220 -11.07 4.79 21.71
C THR A 220 -12.22 5.01 22.68
N VAL A 221 -13.01 3.96 22.96
CA VAL A 221 -14.14 4.06 23.90
C VAL A 221 -13.65 4.43 25.30
N THR A 222 -12.55 3.83 25.76
CA THR A 222 -11.93 4.16 27.04
C THR A 222 -11.44 5.60 27.09
N TYR A 223 -10.77 6.07 26.04
CA TYR A 223 -10.31 7.46 25.92
C TYR A 223 -11.47 8.46 25.97
N MET A 224 -12.57 8.17 25.29
CA MET A 224 -13.72 9.08 25.21
C MET A 224 -14.51 9.18 26.53
N LYS A 225 -14.42 8.19 27.42
CA LYS A 225 -15.00 8.24 28.78
C LYS A 225 -14.32 9.28 29.67
N ALA A 226 -13.02 9.50 29.47
CA ALA A 226 -12.24 10.49 30.21
C ALA A 226 -11.21 11.12 29.26
N PRO A 227 -11.64 12.03 28.36
CA PRO A 227 -10.75 12.62 27.39
C PRO A 227 -9.66 13.39 28.12
N THR A 228 -8.44 12.89 28.08
CA THR A 228 -7.30 13.64 28.59
C THR A 228 -7.05 14.77 27.61
N MET A 229 -7.58 15.96 27.90
CA MET A 229 -7.04 17.17 27.31
C MET A 229 -5.56 17.17 27.66
N THR A 230 -4.70 16.89 26.69
CA THR A 230 -3.25 16.97 26.89
C THR A 230 -2.98 18.44 27.13
N THR A 231 -3.02 18.87 28.40
CA THR A 231 -2.57 20.20 28.80
C THR A 231 -1.17 20.35 28.24
N SER A 232 -0.95 21.42 27.48
CA SER A 232 0.36 21.77 26.90
C SER A 232 1.50 21.41 27.85
N PRO A 233 2.64 20.89 27.35
CA PRO A 233 3.82 20.84 28.18
C PRO A 233 4.07 22.27 28.65
N SER A 234 4.01 22.46 29.98
CA SER A 234 4.40 23.70 30.64
C SER A 234 5.71 24.14 30.00
N ALA A 235 5.72 25.32 29.39
CA ALA A 235 6.95 25.96 28.97
C ALA A 235 7.83 26.01 30.22
N SER A 236 8.82 25.12 30.29
CA SER A 236 9.80 25.10 31.35
C SER A 236 10.51 26.44 31.31
N ASN A 237 10.11 27.28 32.25
CA ASN A 237 10.67 28.59 32.48
C ASN A 237 12.13 28.40 32.91
N THR A 238 13.08 28.36 31.97
CA THR A 238 14.50 28.49 32.26
C THR A 238 14.80 29.97 32.53
N SER A 239 14.42 30.40 33.73
CA SER A 239 15.03 31.54 34.41
C SER A 239 16.36 31.07 35.00
N ASN A 240 17.48 31.50 34.40
CA ASN A 240 18.77 31.83 35.04
C ASN A 240 19.91 31.65 34.04
N ILE A 241 20.51 32.76 33.60
CA ILE A 241 21.98 32.94 33.66
C ILE A 241 22.21 34.43 33.98
N SER A 242 22.81 34.67 35.15
CA SER A 242 23.40 35.96 35.56
C SER A 242 24.74 36.20 34.88
#